data_AF-A0A7M4E966-F1
#
_entry.id   AF-A0A7M4E966-F1
#
_cell.length_a   1.000
_cell.length_b   1.000
_cell.length_c   1.000
_cell.angle_alpha   90.00
_cell.angle_beta   90.00
_cell.angle_gamma   90.00
#
_symmetry.space_group_name_H-M   'P 1'
#
loop_
_entity.id
_entity.type
_entity.pdbx_description
1 polymer ?
#
loop_
_entity_poly.entity_id
_entity_poly.type
_entity_poly.pdbx_seq_one_letter_code
_entity_poly.pdbx_strand_id
1 'polypeptide(L)'
;MVNVVSPSSLTRLGLGGHKRYQRIRPPRPLVLDNRVLERRQEQPERPCLAEMMLLMSCWKKNEFNDHTCAGEIRAFHACLAKSRVPGHAALPGAGREEATNGSGHPPRLNKLLRRFPNITHEI
;
A
#
# COMPACT_ATOMS: atom_id res chain seq x y z
N MET A 1 -18.43 16.18 23.01
CA MET A 1 -19.51 15.99 22.01
C MET A 1 -19.59 14.50 21.73
N VAL A 2 -20.60 13.83 22.29
CA VAL A 2 -20.82 12.39 22.07
C VAL A 2 -21.24 12.21 20.60
N ASN A 3 -20.61 11.29 19.88
CA ASN A 3 -21.03 10.97 18.51
C ASN A 3 -22.47 10.45 18.55
N VAL A 4 -23.43 11.28 18.14
CA VAL A 4 -24.83 10.89 18.03
C VAL A 4 -24.94 9.89 16.90
N VAL A 5 -25.11 8.61 17.24
CA VAL A 5 -25.39 7.57 16.25
C VAL A 5 -26.73 7.90 15.62
N SER A 6 -26.71 8.25 14.33
CA SER A 6 -27.92 8.59 13.58
C SER A 6 -28.98 7.47 13.69
N PRO A 7 -30.28 7.80 13.80
CA PRO A 7 -31.36 6.80 13.83
C PRO A 7 -31.37 5.88 12.60
N SER A 8 -30.87 6.35 11.45
CA SER A 8 -30.68 5.52 10.26
C SER A 8 -29.60 4.44 10.43
N SER A 9 -28.58 4.69 11.24
CA SER A 9 -27.50 3.75 11.56
C SER A 9 -27.95 2.70 12.57
N LEU A 10 -28.74 3.07 13.58
CA LEU A 10 -29.31 2.14 14.57
C LEU A 10 -30.20 1.09 13.90
N THR A 11 -31.00 1.51 12.92
CA THR A 11 -31.89 0.61 12.17
C THR A 11 -31.11 -0.39 11.29
N ARG A 12 -29.95 0.01 10.75
CA ARG A 12 -29.08 -0.87 9.93
C ARG A 12 -28.35 -1.92 10.77
N LEU A 13 -27.96 -1.56 11.99
CA LEU A 13 -27.32 -2.44 12.96
C LEU A 13 -28.32 -3.33 13.72
N GLY A 14 -29.62 -3.11 13.54
CA GLY A 14 -30.68 -3.83 14.27
C GLY A 14 -30.67 -3.55 15.77
N LEU A 15 -30.17 -2.38 16.19
CA LEU A 15 -30.08 -1.95 17.59
C LEU A 15 -31.30 -1.14 18.06
N GLY A 16 -32.38 -1.11 17.26
CA GLY A 16 -33.68 -0.58 17.65
C GLY A 16 -34.67 -1.71 17.91
N GLY A 17 -35.64 -1.51 18.81
CA GLY A 17 -36.66 -2.51 19.21
C GLY A 17 -37.58 -3.03 18.10
N HIS A 18 -37.30 -2.72 16.84
CA HIS A 18 -38.00 -3.27 15.68
C HIS A 18 -37.34 -4.57 15.23
N LYS A 19 -38.13 -5.64 15.09
CA LYS A 19 -37.76 -6.96 14.52
C LYS A 19 -37.37 -6.87 13.03
N ARG A 20 -36.39 -6.06 12.67
CA ARG A 20 -35.85 -5.96 11.31
C ARG A 20 -34.53 -6.70 11.22
N TYR A 21 -34.34 -7.42 10.11
CA TYR A 21 -33.10 -8.12 9.80
C TYR A 21 -31.92 -7.13 9.74
N GLN A 22 -30.84 -7.44 10.45
CA GLN A 22 -29.60 -6.65 10.44
C GLN A 22 -29.02 -6.62 9.02
N ARG A 23 -28.98 -5.43 8.41
CA ARG A 23 -28.45 -5.28 7.05
C ARG A 23 -26.92 -5.26 7.02
N ILE A 24 -26.28 -4.87 8.11
CA ILE A 24 -24.81 -4.78 8.22
C ILE A 24 -24.38 -5.41 9.54
N ARG A 25 -23.45 -6.36 9.47
CA ARG A 25 -22.82 -7.01 10.62
C ARG A 25 -21.32 -6.75 10.60
N PRO A 26 -20.86 -5.62 11.18
CA PRO A 26 -19.45 -5.29 11.15
C PRO A 26 -18.68 -6.21 12.13
N PRO A 27 -17.52 -6.76 11.74
CA PRO A 27 -16.69 -7.58 12.64
C PRO A 27 -15.95 -6.76 13.69
N ARG A 28 -15.96 -5.44 13.58
CA ARG A 28 -15.33 -4.48 14.49
C ARG A 28 -16.33 -3.39 14.86
N PRO A 29 -16.19 -2.76 16.04
CA PRO A 29 -17.05 -1.65 16.42
C PRO A 29 -16.90 -0.50 15.42
N LEU A 30 -18.01 0.17 15.10
CA LEU A 30 -18.04 1.33 14.20
C LEU A 30 -17.56 2.59 14.92
N VAL A 31 -16.30 2.55 15.35
CA VAL A 31 -15.61 3.62 16.06
C VAL A 31 -14.40 4.02 15.22
N LEU A 32 -14.21 5.32 15.05
CA LEU A 32 -13.04 5.85 14.36
C LEU A 32 -11.79 5.67 15.22
N ASP A 33 -10.71 5.15 14.62
CA ASP A 33 -9.39 5.03 15.24
C ASP A 33 -8.61 6.37 15.15
N ASN A 34 -7.65 6.60 16.04
CA ASN A 34 -6.86 7.84 16.11
C ASN A 34 -5.65 7.83 15.15
N ARG A 35 -5.72 7.01 14.10
CA ARG A 35 -4.68 6.84 13.10
C ARG A 35 -5.27 6.46 11.76
N VAL A 36 -4.58 6.87 10.71
CA VAL A 36 -4.79 6.46 9.33
C VAL A 36 -3.62 5.58 8.92
N LEU A 37 -3.94 4.50 8.20
CA LEU A 37 -2.93 3.60 7.65
C LEU A 37 -2.09 4.34 6.60
N GLU A 38 -0.80 4.06 6.61
CA GLU A 38 0.08 4.55 5.56
C GLU A 38 -0.27 3.89 4.23
N ARG A 39 -0.09 4.63 3.14
CA ARG A 39 -0.27 4.07 1.81
C ARG A 39 0.74 2.92 1.67
N ARG A 40 0.24 1.74 1.33
CA ARG A 40 1.10 0.61 1.01
C ARG A 40 2.02 1.04 -0.12
N GLN A 41 3.33 1.05 0.15
CA GLN A 41 4.31 1.24 -0.90
C GLN A 41 4.18 0.03 -1.82
N GLU A 42 3.88 0.27 -3.10
CA GLU A 42 3.96 -0.79 -4.09
C GLU A 42 5.40 -1.27 -4.09
N GLN A 43 5.58 -2.56 -3.80
CA GLN A 43 6.90 -3.15 -3.97
C GLN A 43 7.19 -3.07 -5.46
N PRO A 44 8.38 -2.58 -5.88
CA PRO A 44 8.73 -2.58 -7.29
C PRO A 44 8.60 -4.01 -7.82
N GLU A 45 7.89 -4.13 -8.93
CA GLU A 45 7.83 -5.38 -9.69
C GLU A 45 9.27 -5.88 -9.91
N ARG A 46 9.48 -7.19 -9.70
CA ARG A 46 10.80 -7.83 -9.63
C ARG A 46 11.78 -7.21 -10.64
N PRO A 47 12.82 -6.50 -10.19
CA PRO A 47 13.49 -5.46 -10.98
C PRO A 47 14.18 -5.95 -12.26
N CYS A 48 14.44 -7.26 -12.38
CA CYS A 48 15.20 -7.85 -13.50
C CYS A 48 14.50 -9.01 -14.20
N LEU A 49 13.17 -9.15 -14.09
CA LEU A 49 12.45 -10.22 -14.78
C LEU A 49 12.55 -10.13 -16.31
N ALA A 50 12.44 -8.92 -16.87
CA ALA A 50 12.51 -8.73 -18.31
C ALA A 50 13.85 -9.18 -18.89
N GLU A 51 14.95 -8.75 -18.28
CA GLU A 51 16.31 -9.14 -18.68
C GLU A 51 16.56 -10.65 -18.50
N MET A 52 15.97 -11.25 -17.46
CA MET A 52 16.03 -12.70 -17.25
C MET A 52 15.31 -13.46 -18.37
N MET A 53 14.13 -13.01 -18.80
CA MET A 53 13.40 -13.62 -19.91
C MET A 53 14.16 -13.49 -21.24
N LEU A 54 14.78 -12.34 -21.51
CA LEU A 54 15.63 -12.11 -22.68
C LEU A 54 16.83 -13.07 -22.71
N LEU A 55 17.56 -13.18 -21.61
CA LEU A 55 18.69 -14.11 -21.48
C LEU A 55 18.27 -15.56 -21.74
N MET A 56 17.18 -16.01 -21.13
CA MET A 56 16.66 -17.38 -21.31
C MET A 56 16.20 -17.61 -22.76
N SER A 57 15.69 -16.58 -23.43
CA SER A 57 15.30 -16.67 -24.85
C SER A 57 16.52 -16.80 -25.78
N CYS A 58 17.62 -16.12 -25.46
CA CYS A 58 18.87 -16.24 -26.21
C CYS A 58 19.49 -17.61 -26.00
N TRP A 59 19.60 -18.05 -24.75
CA TRP A 59 20.11 -19.38 -24.41
C TRP A 59 19.32 -20.49 -25.11
N LYS A 60 17.99 -20.41 -25.13
CA LYS A 60 17.15 -21.40 -25.81
C LYS A 60 17.43 -21.50 -27.31
N LYS A 61 17.78 -20.39 -27.98
CA LYS A 61 18.07 -20.36 -29.42
C LYS A 61 19.49 -20.81 -29.75
N ASN A 62 20.42 -20.59 -28.83
CA ASN A 62 21.86 -20.78 -29.06
C ASN A 62 22.45 -21.89 -28.17
N GLU A 63 21.65 -22.90 -27.81
CA GLU A 63 22.09 -24.07 -27.04
C GLU A 63 22.83 -23.70 -25.73
N PHE A 64 22.36 -22.65 -25.05
CA PHE A 64 22.93 -22.15 -23.80
C PHE A 64 24.39 -21.68 -23.92
N ASN A 65 24.81 -21.23 -25.11
CA ASN A 65 26.17 -20.70 -25.31
C ASN A 65 26.30 -19.24 -24.82
N ASP A 66 27.06 -19.05 -23.74
CA ASP A 66 27.30 -17.75 -23.12
C ASP A 66 28.04 -16.74 -24.01
N HIS A 67 28.91 -17.22 -24.91
CA HIS A 67 29.63 -16.31 -25.81
C HIS A 67 28.68 -15.64 -26.81
N THR A 68 27.70 -16.38 -27.31
CA THR A 68 26.67 -15.84 -28.23
C THR A 68 25.67 -14.93 -27.52
N CYS A 69 25.38 -15.20 -26.24
CA CYS A 69 24.43 -14.43 -25.42
C CYS A 69 25.09 -13.41 -24.49
N ALA A 70 26.35 -13.03 -24.78
CA ALA A 70 27.11 -12.15 -23.91
C ALA A 70 26.46 -10.76 -23.72
N GLY A 71 25.67 -10.30 -24.69
CA GLY A 71 24.92 -9.05 -24.60
C GLY A 71 23.82 -9.11 -23.54
N GLU A 72 23.00 -10.15 -23.60
CA GLU A 72 21.89 -10.42 -22.67
C GLU A 72 22.41 -10.71 -21.26
N ILE A 73 23.54 -11.42 -21.14
CA ILE A 73 24.21 -11.67 -19.84
C ILE A 73 24.66 -10.34 -19.22
N ARG A 74 25.30 -9.46 -20.00
CA ARG A 74 25.73 -8.14 -19.51
C ARG A 74 24.54 -7.27 -19.10
N ALA A 75 23.45 -7.27 -19.86
CA ALA A 75 22.23 -6.54 -19.54
C ALA A 75 21.59 -7.03 -18.24
N PHE A 76 21.47 -8.36 -18.08
CA PHE A 76 20.99 -8.98 -16.85
C PHE A 76 21.87 -8.62 -15.64
N HIS A 77 23.19 -8.71 -15.78
CA HIS A 77 24.13 -8.36 -14.71
C HIS A 77 24.09 -6.86 -14.36
N ALA A 78 23.92 -5.98 -15.36
CA ALA A 78 23.76 -4.55 -15.13
C ALA A 78 22.46 -4.24 -14.36
N CYS A 79 21.38 -4.95 -14.67
CA CYS A 79 20.15 -4.87 -13.88
C CYS A 79 20.33 -5.38 -12.45
N LEU A 80 21.02 -6.52 -12.27
CA LEU A 80 21.34 -7.04 -10.95
C LEU A 80 22.18 -6.05 -10.14
N ALA A 81 23.15 -5.38 -10.77
CA ALA A 81 23.95 -4.34 -10.11
C ALA A 81 23.08 -3.17 -9.64
N LYS A 82 22.14 -2.71 -10.47
CA LYS A 82 21.20 -1.62 -10.12
C LYS A 82 20.22 -2.02 -9.02
N SER A 83 19.75 -3.27 -9.01
CA SER A 83 18.80 -3.77 -8.01
C SER A 83 19.44 -4.20 -6.69
N ARG A 84 20.73 -4.58 -6.69
CA ARG A 84 21.51 -4.88 -5.48
C ARG A 84 21.87 -3.66 -4.67
N VAL A 85 21.78 -2.45 -5.23
CA VAL A 85 21.89 -1.21 -4.44
C VAL A 85 20.67 -1.18 -3.52
N PRO A 86 20.86 -1.44 -2.20
CA PRO A 86 19.73 -1.51 -1.28
C PRO A 86 19.15 -0.10 -1.18
N GLY A 87 17.96 0.14 -1.71
CA GLY A 87 16.98 1.14 -1.25
C GLY A 87 17.41 2.59 -0.95
N HIS A 88 18.66 3.01 -1.17
CA HIS A 88 19.17 4.33 -0.79
C HIS A 88 19.08 5.33 -1.94
N ALA A 89 18.69 4.87 -3.12
CA ALA A 89 18.39 5.73 -4.26
C ALA A 89 17.06 5.32 -4.92
N ALA A 90 16.05 4.96 -4.12
CA ALA A 90 14.75 5.55 -4.44
C ALA A 90 15.03 7.05 -4.43
N LEU A 91 15.01 7.67 -5.62
CA LEU A 91 15.31 9.09 -5.77
C LEU A 91 14.64 9.88 -4.65
N PRO A 92 15.23 10.98 -4.14
CA PRO A 92 14.58 11.87 -3.18
C PRO A 92 13.31 12.57 -3.72
N GLY A 93 12.62 11.97 -4.71
CA GLY A 93 11.33 12.38 -5.25
C GLY A 93 10.41 11.24 -5.73
N ALA A 94 10.77 9.94 -5.62
CA ALA A 94 9.93 8.85 -6.17
C ALA A 94 9.00 8.15 -5.15
N GLY A 95 9.18 8.40 -3.85
CA GLY A 95 8.25 7.96 -2.79
C GLY A 95 7.84 9.10 -1.85
N ARG A 96 8.28 10.31 -2.18
CA ARG A 96 8.01 11.54 -1.45
C ARG A 96 7.26 12.49 -2.38
N GLU A 97 6.28 11.95 -3.08
CA GLU A 97 5.15 12.76 -3.52
C GLU A 97 4.54 13.33 -2.23
N GLU A 98 5.04 14.50 -1.84
CA GLU A 98 4.27 15.53 -1.17
C GLU A 98 2.89 15.43 -1.79
N ALA A 99 1.91 14.92 -1.05
CA ALA A 99 0.64 14.53 -1.61
C ALA A 99 -0.03 15.73 -2.30
N THR A 100 0.20 15.87 -3.61
CA THR A 100 -0.29 16.98 -4.44
C THR A 100 -1.68 16.73 -4.98
N ASN A 101 -2.34 15.66 -4.51
CA ASN A 101 -3.70 15.32 -4.88
C ASN A 101 -4.59 15.29 -3.63
N GLY A 102 -4.81 16.46 -3.02
CA GLY A 102 -5.90 16.75 -2.06
C GLY A 102 -5.95 15.98 -0.73
N SER A 103 -5.22 14.87 -0.59
CA SER A 103 -5.21 14.00 0.58
C SER A 103 -3.95 14.25 1.41
N GLY A 104 -4.11 14.50 2.71
CA GLY A 104 -2.98 14.80 3.59
C GLY A 104 -2.01 13.61 3.75
N HIS A 105 -0.72 13.91 3.84
CA HIS A 105 0.31 12.91 4.13
C HIS A 105 -0.01 12.15 5.45
N PRO A 106 -0.05 10.80 5.49
CA PRO A 106 -0.56 10.04 6.64
C PRO A 106 0.15 10.35 7.97
N PRO A 107 1.50 10.45 8.04
CA PRO A 107 2.20 10.99 9.20
C PRO A 107 1.73 12.36 9.73
N ARG A 108 1.36 13.30 8.84
CA ARG A 108 0.83 14.61 9.25
C ARG A 108 -0.58 14.47 9.84
N LEU A 109 -1.44 13.66 9.21
CA LEU A 109 -2.78 13.37 9.72
C LEU A 109 -2.72 12.64 11.06
N ASN A 110 -1.82 11.67 11.22
CA ASN A 110 -1.63 10.93 12.46
C ASN A 110 -1.14 11.83 13.61
N LYS A 111 -0.32 12.84 13.33
CA LYS A 111 0.03 13.87 14.34
C LYS A 111 -1.19 14.68 14.78
N LEU A 112 -2.08 15.02 13.84
CA LEU A 112 -3.30 15.77 14.13
C LEU A 112 -4.31 14.94 14.94
N LEU A 113 -4.56 13.69 14.53
CA LEU A 113 -5.49 12.78 15.20
C LEU A 113 -5.03 12.41 16.63
N ARG A 114 -3.72 12.42 16.89
CA ARG A 114 -3.18 12.28 18.25
C ARG A 114 -3.47 13.49 19.14
N ARG A 115 -3.53 14.70 18.58
CA ARG A 115 -3.86 15.92 19.32
C ARG A 115 -5.35 16.00 19.64
N PHE A 116 -6.18 15.53 18.72
CA PHE A 116 -7.64 15.53 18.85
C PHE A 116 -8.17 14.10 18.70
N PRO A 117 -8.03 13.26 19.74
CA PRO A 117 -8.48 11.88 19.68
C PRO A 117 -10.01 11.79 19.65
N ASN A 118 -10.52 10.72 19.06
CA ASN A 118 -11.93 10.37 19.11
C ASN A 118 -12.32 9.96 20.53
N ILE A 119 -13.13 10.80 21.18
CA ILE A 119 -13.64 10.57 22.54
C ILE A 119 -14.85 9.64 22.44
N THR A 120 -14.71 8.43 22.97
CA THR A 120 -15.76 7.38 22.93
C THR A 120 -16.40 7.10 24.28
N HIS A 121 -15.87 7.70 25.35
CA HIS A 121 -16.39 7.64 26.71
C HIS A 121 -16.77 9.04 27.19
N GLU A 122 -17.66 9.12 28.16
CA GLU A 122 -17.98 10.37 28.84
C GLU A 122 -16.74 10.84 29.63
N ILE A 123 -16.49 12.15 29.61
CA ILE A 123 -15.39 12.82 30.34
C ILE A 123 -15.97 13.40 31.63
#